data_AF-A0A5R9E7L9-F1
#
_entry.id   AF-A0A5R9E7L9-F1
#
_cell.length_a   1.000
_cell.length_b   1.000
_cell.length_c   1.000
_cell.angle_alpha   90.00
_cell.angle_beta   90.00
_cell.angle_gamma   90.00
#
_symmetry.space_group_name_H-M   'P 1'
#
loop_
_entity.id
_entity.type
_entity.pdbx_description
1 polymer ?
#
loop_
_entity_poly.entity_id
_entity_poly.type
_entity_poly.pdbx_seq_one_letter_code
_entity_poly.pdbx_strand_id
1 'polypeptide(L)'
;MGRPDKAARAAIARRRSDAIDLRLAGVDWLTIARKLAADPTANSDGIAYPQGYGIERYRKNQDPPTDEALIHAACRDVRTALADRRAELNDDVDELRALEADRLDRLFFVAYKKAVRDQDLGAIDRTLRIMERRARLLGLDMPVRTELSGPDGGPVQIENVTADELDALIALTDPDAE
;
A
#
# COMPACT_ATOMS: atom_id res chain seq x y z
N MET A 1 -2.37 14.26 27.02
CA MET A 1 -2.81 12.85 26.89
C MET A 1 -1.57 11.97 26.94
N GLY A 2 -1.41 11.14 27.98
CA GLY A 2 -0.25 10.25 28.11
C GLY A 2 -0.24 9.16 27.03
N ARG A 3 0.95 8.68 26.64
CA ARG A 3 1.09 7.60 25.65
C ARG A 3 0.33 6.36 26.15
N PRO A 4 -0.54 5.74 25.33
CA PRO A 4 -1.28 4.56 25.76
C PRO A 4 -0.34 3.43 26.18
N ASP A 5 -0.72 2.72 27.24
CA ASP A 5 0.03 1.57 27.74
C ASP A 5 0.17 0.48 26.66
N LYS A 6 1.05 -0.51 26.87
CA LYS A 6 1.32 -1.56 25.87
C LYS A 6 0.07 -2.40 25.56
N ALA A 7 -0.77 -2.69 26.55
CA ALA A 7 -1.99 -3.46 26.37
C ALA A 7 -3.06 -2.68 25.59
N ALA A 8 -3.22 -1.38 25.87
CA ALA A 8 -4.10 -0.50 25.14
C ALA A 8 -3.69 -0.38 23.66
N ARG A 9 -2.38 -0.28 23.38
CA ARG A 9 -1.86 -0.28 22.00
C ARG A 9 -2.17 -1.59 21.26
N ALA A 10 -1.94 -2.73 21.90
CA ALA A 10 -2.24 -4.03 21.31
C ALA A 10 -3.74 -4.20 21.02
N ALA A 11 -4.61 -3.77 21.93
CA ALA A 11 -6.05 -3.82 21.73
C ALA A 11 -6.54 -2.85 20.64
N ILE A 12 -5.96 -1.66 20.51
CA ILE A 12 -6.24 -0.74 19.38
C ILE A 12 -5.80 -1.37 18.05
N ALA A 13 -4.62 -2.00 18.01
CA ALA A 13 -4.15 -2.70 16.82
C ALA A 13 -5.10 -3.84 16.43
N ARG A 14 -5.58 -4.61 17.41
CA ARG A 14 -6.59 -5.66 17.19
C ARG A 14 -7.90 -5.09 16.65
N ARG A 15 -8.42 -4.02 17.24
CA ARG A 15 -9.64 -3.33 16.75
C ARG A 15 -9.50 -2.92 15.28
N ARG A 16 -8.33 -2.43 14.89
CA ARG A 16 -8.05 -2.05 13.49
C ARG A 16 -8.02 -3.27 12.56
N SER A 17 -7.42 -4.37 12.99
CA SER A 17 -7.45 -5.63 12.24
C SER A 17 -8.88 -6.11 12.03
N ASP A 18 -9.68 -6.19 13.10
CA ASP A 18 -11.07 -6.63 13.03
C ASP A 18 -11.90 -5.69 12.12
N ALA A 19 -11.63 -4.38 12.12
CA ALA A 19 -12.29 -3.43 11.22
C ALA A 19 -11.95 -3.68 9.74
N ILE A 20 -10.70 -4.06 9.44
CA ILE A 20 -10.29 -4.46 8.09
C ILE A 20 -10.97 -5.76 7.68
N ASP A 21 -10.99 -6.76 8.55
CA ASP A 21 -11.60 -8.07 8.27
C ASP A 21 -13.10 -7.92 7.97
N LEU A 22 -13.82 -7.14 8.77
CA LEU A 22 -15.22 -6.83 8.52
C LEU A 22 -15.41 -6.05 7.22
N ARG A 23 -14.52 -5.09 6.90
CA ARG A 23 -14.60 -4.34 5.65
C ARG A 23 -14.37 -5.24 4.43
N LEU A 24 -13.42 -6.17 4.51
CA LEU A 24 -13.15 -7.17 3.47
C LEU A 24 -14.30 -8.15 3.29
N ALA A 25 -15.02 -8.49 4.36
CA ALA A 25 -16.24 -9.28 4.32
C ALA A 25 -17.46 -8.53 3.75
N GLY A 26 -17.29 -7.28 3.28
CA GLY A 26 -18.34 -6.49 2.66
C GLY A 26 -19.29 -5.80 3.64
N VAL A 27 -18.98 -5.80 4.93
CA VAL A 27 -19.80 -5.17 5.96
C VAL A 27 -19.80 -3.65 5.78
N ASP A 28 -20.95 -3.01 5.96
CA ASP A 28 -21.10 -1.55 5.86
C ASP A 28 -20.49 -0.83 7.07
N TRP A 29 -20.20 0.47 6.90
CA TRP A 29 -19.50 1.25 7.92
C TRP A 29 -20.23 1.35 9.24
N LEU A 30 -21.56 1.44 9.24
CA LEU A 30 -22.34 1.54 10.47
C LEU A 30 -22.26 0.23 11.24
N THR A 31 -22.41 -0.90 10.55
CA THR A 31 -22.31 -2.23 11.16
C THR A 31 -20.91 -2.49 11.71
N ILE A 32 -19.84 -2.13 10.99
CA ILE A 32 -18.46 -2.20 11.51
C ILE A 32 -18.33 -1.37 12.79
N ALA A 33 -18.80 -0.14 12.73
CA ALA A 33 -18.66 0.82 13.82
C ALA A 33 -19.41 0.37 15.09
N ARG A 34 -20.60 -0.20 14.93
CA ARG A 34 -21.37 -0.78 16.05
C ARG A 34 -20.74 -2.07 16.55
N LYS A 35 -20.32 -3.01 15.69
CA LYS A 35 -19.64 -4.25 16.12
C LYS A 35 -18.40 -4.02 16.98
N LEU A 36 -17.69 -2.93 16.72
CA LEU A 36 -16.46 -2.56 17.41
C LEU A 36 -16.66 -1.44 18.44
N ALA A 37 -17.91 -1.11 18.80
CA ALA A 37 -18.22 -0.11 19.81
C ALA A 37 -17.84 -0.61 21.22
N ALA A 38 -17.26 0.29 22.03
CA ALA A 38 -16.86 -0.04 23.40
C ALA A 38 -18.04 -0.24 24.34
N ASP A 39 -19.14 0.48 24.11
CA ASP A 39 -20.33 0.43 24.93
C ASP A 39 -21.25 -0.71 24.47
N PRO A 40 -21.65 -1.65 25.35
CA PRO A 40 -22.60 -2.72 25.03
C PRO A 40 -23.92 -2.23 24.42
N THR A 41 -24.38 -1.04 24.79
CA THR A 41 -25.65 -0.47 24.30
C THR A 41 -25.57 0.03 22.87
N ALA A 42 -24.38 0.48 22.44
CA ALA A 42 -24.09 0.85 21.07
C ALA A 42 -23.57 -0.33 20.23
N ASN A 43 -23.10 -1.38 20.90
CA ASN A 43 -22.56 -2.57 20.24
C ASN A 43 -23.68 -3.45 19.68
N SER A 44 -23.58 -3.84 18.41
CA SER A 44 -24.60 -4.66 17.76
C SER A 44 -24.75 -6.05 18.38
N ASP A 45 -23.68 -6.58 18.97
CA ASP A 45 -23.66 -7.90 19.60
C ASP A 45 -24.02 -7.80 21.10
N GLY A 46 -24.31 -6.59 21.61
CA GLY A 46 -24.68 -6.35 23.01
C GLY A 46 -23.52 -6.55 24.01
N ILE A 47 -22.27 -6.63 23.52
CA ILE A 47 -21.08 -6.93 24.31
C ILE A 47 -20.07 -5.79 24.15
N ALA A 48 -19.47 -5.34 25.25
CA ALA A 48 -18.43 -4.30 25.21
C ALA A 48 -17.22 -4.76 24.40
N TYR A 49 -16.82 -3.99 23.38
CA TYR A 49 -15.58 -4.26 22.68
C TYR A 49 -14.37 -3.68 23.44
N PRO A 50 -13.34 -4.46 23.82
CA PRO A 50 -12.17 -3.96 24.53
C PRO A 50 -11.42 -2.89 23.72
N GLN A 51 -11.24 -1.69 24.31
CA GLN A 51 -10.72 -0.52 23.59
C GLN A 51 -11.52 -0.17 22.32
N GLY A 52 -12.82 -0.47 22.28
CA GLY A 52 -13.71 -0.16 21.16
C GLY A 52 -13.88 1.33 20.88
N TYR A 53 -14.66 1.66 19.85
CA TYR A 53 -15.00 3.04 19.54
C TYR A 53 -15.81 3.67 20.69
N GLY A 54 -15.44 4.88 21.10
CA GLY A 54 -16.06 5.57 22.24
C GLY A 54 -15.56 5.13 23.62
N ILE A 55 -14.47 4.36 23.73
CA ILE A 55 -13.96 3.82 25.01
C ILE A 55 -13.79 4.86 26.12
N GLU A 56 -13.40 6.09 25.82
CA GLU A 56 -13.25 7.15 26.83
C GLU A 56 -14.58 7.58 27.45
N ARG A 57 -15.64 7.64 26.63
CA ARG A 57 -17.00 7.95 27.10
C ARG A 57 -17.55 6.80 27.94
N TYR A 58 -17.38 5.58 27.45
CA TYR A 58 -17.78 4.37 28.17
C TYR A 58 -17.12 4.29 29.55
N ARG A 59 -15.80 4.54 29.65
CA ARG A 59 -15.07 4.59 30.93
C ARG A 59 -15.55 5.69 31.88
N LYS A 60 -16.13 6.77 31.35
CA LYS A 60 -16.68 7.90 32.11
C LYS A 60 -18.17 7.73 32.40
N ASN A 61 -18.77 6.58 32.06
CA ASN A 61 -20.22 6.34 32.14
C ASN A 61 -21.04 7.44 31.45
N GLN A 62 -20.56 7.90 30.29
CA GLN A 62 -21.26 8.86 29.44
C GLN A 62 -21.96 8.14 28.29
N ASP A 63 -23.02 8.76 27.77
CA ASP A 63 -23.74 8.22 26.61
C ASP A 63 -22.79 7.92 25.44
N PRO A 64 -23.05 6.82 24.70
CA PRO A 64 -22.22 6.44 23.57
C PRO A 64 -22.14 7.55 22.52
N PRO A 65 -21.07 7.59 21.72
CA PRO A 65 -21.00 8.49 20.58
C PRO A 65 -22.17 8.27 19.61
N THR A 66 -22.50 9.29 18.83
CA THR A 66 -23.47 9.16 17.73
C THR A 66 -22.97 8.15 16.68
N ASP A 67 -23.90 7.55 15.94
CA ASP A 67 -23.57 6.63 14.84
C ASP A 67 -22.58 7.27 13.83
N GLU A 68 -22.75 8.55 13.51
CA GLU A 68 -21.84 9.29 12.64
C GLU A 68 -20.42 9.33 13.21
N ALA A 69 -20.27 9.59 14.51
CA ALA A 69 -18.97 9.61 15.17
C ALA A 69 -18.32 8.21 15.22
N LEU A 70 -19.12 7.17 15.42
CA LEU A 70 -18.66 5.77 15.37
C LEU A 70 -18.21 5.41 13.95
N ILE A 71 -18.99 5.72 12.91
CA ILE A 71 -18.64 5.51 11.50
C ILE A 71 -17.33 6.21 11.17
N HIS A 72 -17.18 7.48 11.57
CA HIS A 72 -15.96 8.23 11.31
C HIS A 72 -14.74 7.58 11.98
N ALA A 73 -14.89 7.04 13.20
CA ALA A 73 -13.83 6.32 13.89
C ALA A 73 -13.45 5.02 13.16
N ALA A 74 -14.43 4.24 12.68
CA ALA A 74 -14.20 3.04 11.87
C ALA A 74 -13.48 3.34 10.56
N CYS A 75 -13.94 4.36 9.82
CA CYS A 75 -13.29 4.84 8.60
C CYS A 75 -11.83 5.26 8.84
N ARG A 76 -11.57 5.97 9.95
CA ARG A 76 -10.21 6.39 10.32
C ARG A 76 -9.32 5.17 10.60
N ASP A 77 -9.79 4.22 11.39
CA ASP A 77 -9.01 3.03 11.73
C ASP A 77 -8.68 2.18 10.50
N VAL A 78 -9.64 1.99 9.58
CA VAL A 78 -9.38 1.29 8.31
C VAL A 78 -8.35 2.05 7.47
N ARG A 79 -8.48 3.39 7.33
CA ARG A 79 -7.48 4.19 6.60
C ARG A 79 -6.10 4.11 7.23
N THR A 80 -6.01 4.17 8.56
CA THR A 80 -4.74 4.04 9.29
C THR A 80 -4.13 2.66 9.07
N ALA A 81 -4.91 1.57 9.22
CA ALA A 81 -4.41 0.22 9.01
C ALA A 81 -3.92 -0.01 7.58
N LEU A 82 -4.62 0.53 6.57
CA LEU A 82 -4.17 0.47 5.17
C LEU A 82 -2.91 1.29 4.94
N ALA A 83 -2.76 2.45 5.58
CA ALA A 83 -1.56 3.26 5.49
C ALA A 83 -0.36 2.56 6.15
N ASP A 84 -0.57 1.98 7.34
CA ASP A 84 0.44 1.20 8.06
C ASP A 84 0.89 0.00 7.21
N ARG A 85 -0.04 -0.77 6.64
CA ARG A 85 0.28 -1.89 5.74
C ARG A 85 1.03 -1.46 4.48
N ARG A 86 0.69 -0.29 3.90
CA ARG A 86 1.44 0.26 2.76
C ARG A 86 2.86 0.65 3.15
N ALA A 87 3.05 1.20 4.36
CA ALA A 87 4.37 1.53 4.87
C ALA A 87 5.21 0.26 5.05
N GLU A 88 4.66 -0.79 5.68
CA GLU A 88 5.32 -2.09 5.81
C GLU A 88 5.71 -2.69 4.45
N LEU A 89 4.80 -2.67 3.47
CA LEU A 89 5.10 -3.13 2.10
C LEU A 89 6.20 -2.30 1.42
N ASN A 90 6.28 -0.99 1.68
CA ASN A 90 7.34 -0.15 1.15
C ASN A 90 8.69 -0.46 1.83
N ASP A 91 8.70 -0.69 3.14
CA ASP A 91 9.90 -1.09 3.88
C ASP A 91 10.44 -2.43 3.32
N ASP A 92 9.57 -3.40 3.04
CA ASP A 92 9.96 -4.66 2.37
C ASP A 92 10.59 -4.42 0.98
N VAL A 93 10.07 -3.47 0.21
CA VAL A 93 10.63 -3.08 -1.10
C VAL A 93 12.01 -2.44 -0.93
N ASP A 94 12.19 -1.61 0.09
CA ASP A 94 13.48 -0.97 0.39
C ASP A 94 14.53 -2.00 0.82
N GLU A 95 14.15 -3.02 1.60
CA GLU A 95 15.02 -4.15 1.96
C GLU A 95 15.45 -4.95 0.72
N LEU A 96 14.52 -5.26 -0.18
CA LEU A 96 14.84 -5.95 -1.43
C LEU A 96 15.76 -5.10 -2.33
N ARG A 97 15.57 -3.77 -2.36
CA ARG A 97 16.46 -2.85 -3.08
C ARG A 97 17.87 -2.86 -2.50
N ALA A 98 18.00 -2.89 -1.17
CA ALA A 98 19.30 -2.96 -0.50
C ALA A 98 20.02 -4.29 -0.80
N LEU A 99 19.32 -5.42 -0.73
CA LEU A 99 19.87 -6.74 -1.08
C LEU A 99 20.39 -6.78 -2.52
N GLU A 100 19.66 -6.18 -3.46
CA GLU A 100 20.08 -6.12 -4.85
C GLU A 100 21.27 -5.17 -5.06
N ALA A 101 21.33 -4.05 -4.33
CA ALA A 101 22.50 -3.18 -4.32
C ALA A 101 23.76 -3.92 -3.86
N ASP A 102 23.67 -4.72 -2.78
CA ASP A 102 24.77 -5.54 -2.27
C ASP A 102 25.25 -6.58 -3.30
N ARG A 103 24.32 -7.22 -4.01
CA ARG A 103 24.64 -8.16 -5.10
C ARG A 103 25.40 -7.45 -6.22
N LEU A 104 24.95 -6.26 -6.63
CA LEU A 104 25.62 -5.44 -7.63
C LEU A 104 27.01 -4.98 -7.16
N ASP A 105 27.17 -4.63 -5.89
CA ASP A 105 28.47 -4.27 -5.30
C ASP A 105 29.47 -5.44 -5.34
N ARG A 106 29.01 -6.66 -5.05
CA ARG A 106 29.86 -7.87 -5.17
C ARG A 106 30.32 -8.11 -6.61
N LEU A 107 29.42 -7.95 -7.59
CA LEU A 107 29.77 -8.08 -9.02
C LEU A 107 30.69 -6.95 -9.47
N PHE A 108 30.43 -5.72 -9.04
CA PHE A 108 31.25 -4.55 -9.32
C PHE A 108 32.68 -4.77 -8.86
N PHE A 109 32.90 -5.25 -7.62
CA PHE A 109 34.24 -5.47 -7.08
C PHE A 109 35.09 -6.40 -7.97
N VAL A 110 34.50 -7.50 -8.46
CA VAL A 110 35.20 -8.45 -9.34
C VAL A 110 35.51 -7.82 -10.70
N ALA A 111 34.53 -7.18 -11.32
CA ALA A 111 34.69 -6.54 -12.63
C ALA A 111 35.69 -5.38 -12.58
N TYR A 112 35.58 -4.52 -11.57
CA TYR A 112 36.45 -3.37 -11.36
C TYR A 112 37.90 -3.79 -11.13
N LYS A 113 38.14 -4.81 -10.31
CA LYS A 113 39.50 -5.34 -10.08
C LYS A 113 40.15 -5.81 -11.38
N LYS A 114 39.40 -6.51 -12.24
CA LYS A 114 39.89 -6.94 -13.56
C LYS A 114 40.12 -5.75 -14.49
N ALA A 115 39.16 -4.82 -14.57
CA ALA A 115 39.23 -3.62 -15.39
C ALA A 115 40.47 -2.79 -15.08
N VAL A 116 40.75 -2.53 -13.80
CA VAL A 116 41.90 -1.71 -13.37
C VAL A 116 43.21 -2.45 -13.54
N ARG A 117 43.30 -3.71 -13.12
CA ARG A 117 44.57 -4.46 -13.14
C ARG A 117 45.00 -4.82 -14.57
N ASP A 118 44.07 -5.32 -15.38
CA ASP A 118 44.38 -5.91 -16.67
C ASP A 118 44.14 -4.92 -17.83
N GLN A 119 43.58 -3.73 -17.54
CA GLN A 119 43.16 -2.74 -18.55
C GLN A 119 42.23 -3.37 -19.61
N ASP A 120 41.44 -4.37 -19.19
CA ASP A 120 40.56 -5.15 -20.03
C ASP A 120 39.30 -4.33 -20.38
N LEU A 121 39.17 -3.95 -21.65
CA LEU A 121 38.05 -3.14 -22.14
C LEU A 121 36.70 -3.81 -21.86
N GLY A 122 36.62 -5.14 -21.98
CA GLY A 122 35.41 -5.89 -21.64
C GLY A 122 35.00 -5.75 -20.17
N ALA A 123 35.96 -5.81 -19.24
CA ALA A 123 35.71 -5.59 -17.82
C ALA A 123 35.31 -4.14 -17.51
N ILE A 124 35.88 -3.16 -18.22
CA ILE A 124 35.48 -1.74 -18.12
C ILE A 124 34.00 -1.60 -18.52
N ASP A 125 33.60 -2.17 -19.65
CA ASP A 125 32.20 -2.12 -20.10
C ASP A 125 31.25 -2.79 -19.09
N ARG A 126 31.63 -3.94 -18.53
CA ARG A 126 30.83 -4.60 -17.48
C ARG A 126 30.72 -3.75 -16.22
N THR A 127 31.80 -3.08 -15.83
CA THR A 127 31.83 -2.17 -14.68
C THR A 127 30.84 -1.01 -14.89
N LEU A 128 30.88 -0.37 -16.06
CA LEU A 128 29.97 0.73 -16.40
C LEU A 128 28.50 0.28 -16.39
N ARG A 129 28.18 -0.90 -16.94
CA ARG A 129 26.80 -1.44 -16.93
C ARG A 129 26.30 -1.73 -15.51
N ILE A 130 27.17 -2.19 -14.62
CA ILE A 130 26.82 -2.39 -13.20
C ILE A 130 26.55 -1.04 -12.52
N MET A 131 27.40 -0.04 -12.75
CA MET A 131 27.21 1.32 -12.22
C MET A 131 25.88 1.93 -12.70
N GLU A 132 25.57 1.81 -13.99
CA GLU A 132 24.30 2.26 -14.58
C GLU A 132 23.09 1.55 -13.94
N ARG A 133 23.17 0.24 -13.68
CA ARG A 133 22.09 -0.49 -13.00
C ARG A 133 21.92 -0.02 -11.55
N ARG A 134 23.02 0.25 -10.83
CA ARG A 134 22.99 0.78 -9.46
C ARG A 134 22.41 2.18 -9.41
N ALA A 135 22.79 3.05 -10.34
CA ALA A 135 22.28 4.42 -10.40
C ALA A 135 20.76 4.44 -10.62
N ARG A 136 20.24 3.61 -11.53
CA ARG A 136 18.79 3.41 -11.72
C ARG A 136 18.11 2.82 -10.48
N LEU A 137 18.72 1.83 -9.83
CA LEU A 137 18.16 1.20 -8.64
C LEU A 137 18.02 2.19 -7.47
N LEU A 138 19.02 3.05 -7.29
CA LEU A 138 19.13 4.01 -6.18
C LEU A 138 18.56 5.39 -6.51
N GLY A 139 18.11 5.64 -7.74
CA GLY A 139 17.59 6.94 -8.18
C GLY A 139 18.66 8.03 -8.24
N LEU A 140 19.92 7.68 -8.52
CA LEU A 140 21.03 8.64 -8.64
C LEU A 140 21.07 9.33 -10.00
N ASP A 141 20.38 8.77 -11.00
CA ASP A 141 20.28 9.35 -12.34
C ASP A 141 19.31 10.53 -12.36
N MET A 142 19.65 11.56 -13.13
CA MET A 142 18.76 12.70 -13.34
C MET A 142 17.47 12.23 -14.06
N PRO A 143 16.28 12.71 -13.65
CA PRO A 143 15.04 12.39 -14.34
C PRO A 143 15.10 12.81 -15.81
N VAL A 144 14.85 11.87 -16.73
CA VAL A 144 14.77 12.17 -18.16
C VAL A 144 13.35 12.60 -18.49
N ARG A 145 13.18 13.81 -19.01
CA ARG A 145 11.89 14.28 -19.53
C ARG A 145 11.48 13.38 -20.70
N THR A 146 10.37 12.68 -20.55
CA THR A 146 9.77 11.88 -21.62
C THR A 146 8.63 12.69 -22.23
N GLU A 147 8.73 13.03 -23.52
CA GLU A 147 7.62 13.64 -24.26
C GLU A 147 6.87 12.53 -25.00
N LEU A 148 5.59 12.36 -24.69
CA LEU A 148 4.71 11.42 -25.37
C LEU A 148 4.05 12.14 -26.55
N SER A 149 4.28 11.63 -27.76
CA SER A 149 3.68 12.13 -29.00
C SER A 149 2.91 11.01 -29.70
N GLY A 150 1.90 11.39 -30.47
CA GLY A 150 1.21 10.50 -31.39
C GLY A 150 2.07 10.16 -32.63
N PRO A 151 1.51 9.41 -33.58
CA PRO A 151 2.17 9.10 -34.85
C PRO A 151 2.77 10.35 -35.50
N ASP A 152 3.99 10.22 -36.01
CA ASP A 152 4.76 11.29 -36.67
C ASP A 152 4.98 12.55 -35.81
N GLY A 153 4.98 12.41 -34.48
CA GLY A 153 5.17 13.53 -33.57
C GLY A 153 3.93 14.41 -33.39
N GLY A 154 2.78 13.96 -33.92
CA GLY A 154 1.50 14.66 -33.79
C GLY A 154 0.87 14.55 -32.39
N PRO A 155 -0.32 15.13 -32.19
CA PRO A 155 -1.09 14.96 -30.97
C PRO A 155 -1.36 13.48 -30.70
N VAL A 156 -1.35 13.08 -29.42
CA VAL A 156 -1.81 11.76 -29.00
C VAL A 156 -3.29 11.65 -29.35
N GLN A 157 -3.62 10.72 -30.23
CA GLN A 157 -5.01 10.44 -30.60
C GLN A 157 -5.66 9.66 -29.45
N ILE A 158 -6.68 10.25 -28.84
CA ILE A 158 -7.51 9.60 -27.84
C ILE A 158 -8.87 9.37 -28.47
N GLU A 159 -9.17 8.12 -28.80
CA GLU A 159 -10.52 7.73 -29.22
C GLU A 159 -11.32 7.29 -27.99
N ASN A 160 -12.49 7.89 -27.82
CA ASN A 160 -13.44 7.45 -26.80
C ASN A 160 -14.22 6.28 -27.38
N VAL A 161 -14.09 5.12 -26.76
CA VAL A 161 -14.89 3.94 -27.09
C VAL A 161 -16.18 3.98 -26.28
N THR A 162 -17.30 3.67 -26.91
CA THR A 162 -18.62 3.59 -26.26
C THR A 162 -18.74 2.32 -25.41
N ALA A 163 -19.66 2.32 -24.44
CA ALA A 163 -19.92 1.13 -23.63
C ALA A 163 -20.34 -0.07 -24.51
N ASP A 164 -21.13 0.18 -25.55
CA ASP A 164 -21.60 -0.85 -26.49
C ASP A 164 -20.44 -1.49 -27.28
N GLU A 165 -19.45 -0.69 -27.69
CA GLU A 165 -18.24 -1.19 -28.37
C GLU A 165 -17.33 -1.98 -27.43
N LEU A 166 -17.24 -1.60 -26.15
CA LEU A 166 -16.52 -2.35 -25.14
C LEU A 166 -17.18 -3.71 -24.88
N ASP A 167 -18.50 -3.73 -24.75
CA ASP A 167 -19.27 -4.97 -24.54
C ASP A 167 -19.14 -5.92 -25.74
N ALA A 168 -19.14 -5.39 -26.97
CA ALA A 168 -18.91 -6.17 -28.18
C ALA A 168 -17.49 -6.79 -28.24
N LEU A 169 -16.46 -6.07 -27.78
CA LEU A 169 -15.09 -6.58 -27.72
C LEU A 169 -14.91 -7.64 -26.64
N ILE A 170 -15.58 -7.49 -25.50
CA ILE A 170 -15.60 -8.50 -24.42
C ILE A 170 -16.26 -9.77 -24.93
N ALA A 171 -17.42 -9.66 -25.60
CA ALA A 171 -18.11 -10.80 -26.18
C ALA A 171 -17.27 -11.56 -27.23
N LEU A 172 -16.37 -10.87 -27.93
CA LEU A 172 -15.45 -11.50 -28.91
C LEU A 172 -14.31 -12.30 -28.26
N THR A 173 -14.04 -12.08 -26.97
CA THR A 173 -12.96 -12.74 -26.23
C THR A 173 -13.45 -13.82 -25.27
N ASP A 174 -14.77 -13.99 -25.12
CA ASP A 174 -15.37 -15.04 -24.31
C ASP A 174 -15.65 -16.29 -25.18
N PRO A 175 -14.98 -17.43 -24.97
CA PRO A 175 -15.12 -18.61 -25.81
C PRO A 175 -16.45 -19.38 -25.64
N ASP A 176 -17.32 -18.95 -24.71
CA ASP A 176 -18.55 -19.66 -24.33
C ASP A 176 -19.85 -18.88 -24.68
N ALA A 177 -19.79 -17.91 -25.61
CA ALA A 177 -20.97 -17.18 -26.08
C ALA A 177 -21.74 -17.96 -27.18
N GLU A 178 -22.44 -19.02 -26.80
CA GLU A 178 -23.62 -19.56 -27.52
C GLU A 178 -24.89 -19.46 -26.65
#